data_AF-A0A1S3KKA9-F1
#
_entry.id   AF-A0A1S3KKA9-F1
#
_cell.length_a   1.000
_cell.length_b   1.000
_cell.length_c   1.000
_cell.angle_alpha   90.00
_cell.angle_beta   90.00
_cell.angle_gamma   90.00
#
_symmetry.space_group_name_H-M   'P 1'
#
loop_
_entity.id
_entity.type
_entity.pdbx_description
1 polymer ?
#
loop_
_entity_poly.entity_id
_entity_poly.type
_entity_poly.pdbx_seq_one_letter_code
_entity_poly.pdbx_strand_id
1 'polypeptide(L)'
;MASPGPGHPWCVQSEPVQGMGVLTLLREVMLRKSPNPAHLAIAECEARLQRQGRRVTVITQNINELHYCARSTNVLEIHGSLFKTSCMSCGNVAVSHKSPICAALEGKGAPEPNTSDAQITPHHLPRCEQGGCSGPLRPDVVWFGETLDSDILTRVEEELDRCDLCLVVPLPRPLWDHPAPCTGTP
;
A
#
# COMPACT_ATOMS: atom_id res chain seq x y z
N MET A 1 5.65 15.47 14.63
CA MET A 1 5.76 15.96 13.24
C MET A 1 4.52 16.78 12.97
N ALA A 2 4.64 18.01 12.46
CA ALA A 2 3.48 18.87 12.20
C ALA A 2 2.74 18.37 10.96
N SER A 3 1.42 18.18 11.05
CA SER A 3 0.58 17.86 9.90
C SER A 3 0.68 18.99 8.86
N PRO A 4 0.83 18.67 7.57
CA PRO A 4 0.89 19.70 6.55
C PRO A 4 -0.44 20.46 6.50
N GLY A 5 -0.36 21.79 6.46
CA GLY A 5 -1.52 22.67 6.43
C GLY A 5 -2.34 22.56 5.12
N PRO A 6 -3.57 23.10 5.12
CA PRO A 6 -4.43 23.11 3.93
C PRO A 6 -3.71 23.81 2.75
N GLY A 7 -3.70 23.15 1.59
CA GLY A 7 -3.00 23.61 0.38
C GLY A 7 -1.63 22.97 0.12
N HIS A 8 -1.10 22.17 1.05
CA HIS A 8 0.07 21.33 0.78
C HIS A 8 -0.32 20.16 -0.15
N PRO A 9 0.49 19.77 -1.14
CA PRO A 9 0.14 18.69 -2.10
C PRO A 9 -0.10 17.31 -1.44
N TRP A 10 0.22 17.17 -0.16
CA TRP A 10 0.00 15.98 0.66
C TRP A 10 -1.13 16.13 1.70
N CYS A 11 -1.76 17.31 1.79
CA CYS A 11 -2.86 17.58 2.70
C CYS A 11 -4.19 17.20 2.04
N VAL A 12 -4.77 16.09 2.49
CA VAL A 12 -5.96 15.43 1.88
C VAL A 12 -7.25 15.79 2.60
N GLN A 13 -7.24 16.85 3.41
CA GLN A 13 -8.39 17.23 4.24
C GLN A 13 -9.62 17.72 3.46
N SER A 14 -9.53 17.93 2.14
CA SER A 14 -10.68 18.39 1.34
C SER A 14 -11.23 17.36 0.35
N GLU A 15 -10.41 16.49 -0.28
CA GLU A 15 -10.87 15.62 -1.38
C GLU A 15 -9.99 14.34 -1.50
N PRO A 16 -10.36 13.18 -0.93
CA PRO A 16 -9.59 11.91 -1.03
C PRO A 16 -9.40 11.40 -2.48
N VAL A 17 -10.18 11.98 -3.38
CA VAL A 17 -10.22 11.74 -4.81
C VAL A 17 -9.05 12.45 -5.53
N GLN A 18 -8.56 13.58 -5.01
CA GLN A 18 -7.45 14.35 -5.60
C GLN A 18 -6.07 13.74 -5.31
N GLY A 19 -5.90 13.06 -4.17
CA GLY A 19 -4.67 12.34 -3.82
C GLY A 19 -4.39 11.10 -4.69
N MET A 20 -5.35 10.69 -5.53
CA MET A 20 -5.24 9.54 -6.42
C MET A 20 -4.11 9.68 -7.45
N GLY A 21 -3.79 10.91 -7.88
CA GLY A 21 -2.76 11.16 -8.88
C GLY A 21 -1.37 10.70 -8.45
N VAL A 22 -0.93 11.10 -7.26
CA VAL A 22 0.40 10.74 -6.73
C VAL A 22 0.50 9.24 -6.45
N LEU A 23 -0.54 8.64 -5.87
CA LEU A 23 -0.55 7.20 -5.58
C LEU A 23 -0.64 6.36 -6.87
N THR A 24 -1.24 6.88 -7.94
CA THR A 24 -1.20 6.21 -9.26
C THR A 24 0.22 6.12 -9.79
N LEU A 25 0.98 7.22 -9.78
CA LEU A 25 2.38 7.17 -10.18
C LEU A 25 3.16 6.18 -9.32
N LEU A 26 2.96 6.20 -8.00
CA LEU A 26 3.65 5.28 -7.10
C LEU A 26 3.32 3.81 -7.42
N ARG A 27 2.07 3.49 -7.76
CA ARG A 27 1.69 2.14 -8.25
C ARG A 27 2.48 1.78 -9.51
N GLU A 28 2.54 2.66 -10.50
CA GLU A 28 3.29 2.41 -11.75
C GLU A 28 4.78 2.17 -11.51
N VAL A 29 5.38 2.92 -10.57
CA VAL A 29 6.78 2.73 -10.18
C VAL A 29 6.95 1.40 -9.43
N MET A 30 6.08 1.09 -8.46
CA MET A 30 6.19 -0.10 -7.63
C MET A 30 5.96 -1.41 -8.39
N LEU A 31 5.14 -1.41 -9.45
CA LEU A 31 4.97 -2.57 -10.34
C LEU A 31 6.28 -3.04 -11.00
N ARG A 32 7.30 -2.17 -11.04
CA ARG A 32 8.63 -2.45 -11.64
C ARG A 32 9.72 -2.72 -10.61
N LYS A 33 9.40 -2.64 -9.32
CA LYS A 33 10.36 -2.88 -8.23
C LYS A 33 10.37 -4.34 -7.82
N SER A 34 11.49 -4.78 -7.26
CA SER A 34 11.67 -6.13 -6.74
C SER A 34 12.14 -6.13 -5.29
N PRO A 35 11.90 -7.23 -4.55
CA PRO A 35 12.44 -7.41 -3.21
C PRO A 35 13.96 -7.27 -3.19
N ASN A 36 14.47 -6.62 -2.17
CA ASN A 36 15.91 -6.56 -1.92
C ASN A 36 16.38 -7.76 -1.07
N PRO A 37 17.70 -7.97 -0.91
CA PRO A 37 18.22 -9.06 -0.09
C PRO A 37 17.69 -9.11 1.35
N ALA A 38 17.34 -7.96 1.96
CA ALA A 38 16.74 -7.95 3.29
C ALA A 38 15.33 -8.54 3.30
N HIS A 39 14.48 -8.21 2.32
CA HIS A 39 13.15 -8.84 2.20
C HIS A 39 13.27 -10.36 1.99
N LEU A 40 14.19 -10.78 1.11
CA LEU A 40 14.45 -12.19 0.84
C LEU A 40 14.96 -12.92 2.08
N ALA A 41 15.89 -12.32 2.84
CA ALA A 41 16.40 -12.88 4.07
C ALA A 41 15.31 -13.02 5.14
N ILE A 42 14.39 -12.06 5.25
CA ILE A 42 13.24 -12.13 6.15
C ILE A 42 12.33 -13.30 5.78
N ALA A 43 11.97 -13.43 4.49
CA ALA A 43 11.11 -14.51 4.01
C ALA A 43 11.76 -15.90 4.16
N GLU A 44 13.06 -16.02 3.88
CA GLU A 44 13.81 -17.26 4.11
C GLU A 44 13.84 -17.62 5.60
N CYS A 45 14.07 -16.62 6.46
CA CYS A 45 14.09 -16.79 7.91
C CYS A 45 12.74 -17.28 8.43
N GLU A 46 11.65 -16.64 8.00
CA GLU A 46 10.26 -17.05 8.29
C GLU A 46 10.03 -18.51 7.90
N ALA A 47 10.30 -18.87 6.63
CA ALA A 47 10.10 -20.23 6.14
C ALA A 47 10.96 -21.27 6.89
N ARG A 48 12.21 -20.93 7.23
CA ARG A 48 13.11 -21.83 7.98
C ARG A 48 12.63 -22.06 9.40
N LEU A 49 12.24 -20.99 10.10
CA LEU A 49 11.80 -21.05 11.50
C LEU A 49 10.43 -21.71 11.65
N GLN A 50 9.53 -21.53 10.68
CA GLN A 50 8.23 -22.19 10.66
C GLN A 50 8.37 -23.73 10.68
N ARG A 51 9.34 -24.29 9.94
CA ARG A 51 9.63 -25.74 9.95
C ARG A 51 10.13 -26.25 11.31
N GLN A 52 10.60 -25.36 12.17
CA GLN A 52 11.05 -25.67 13.53
C GLN A 52 9.98 -25.39 14.58
N GLY A 53 8.74 -25.09 14.17
CA GLY A 53 7.64 -24.73 15.08
C GLY A 53 7.76 -23.32 15.67
N ARG A 54 8.61 -22.46 15.08
CA ARG A 54 8.80 -21.07 15.51
C ARG A 54 8.05 -20.12 14.56
N ARG A 55 7.50 -19.04 15.11
CA ARG A 55 6.74 -18.03 14.36
C ARG A 55 7.61 -16.82 14.06
N VAL A 56 7.49 -16.29 12.86
CA VAL A 56 8.02 -14.97 12.47
C VAL A 56 6.85 -14.19 11.89
N THR A 57 6.64 -12.97 12.38
CA THR A 57 5.60 -12.06 11.89
C THR A 57 6.27 -10.78 11.39
N VAL A 58 5.93 -10.35 10.17
CA VAL A 58 6.41 -9.10 9.59
C VAL A 58 5.36 -8.03 9.81
N ILE A 59 5.66 -7.05 10.64
CA ILE A 59 4.81 -5.86 10.83
C ILE A 59 5.43 -4.73 10.02
N THR A 60 4.75 -4.26 8.97
CA THR A 60 5.32 -3.32 8.00
C THR A 60 4.51 -2.04 7.88
N GLN A 61 5.21 -0.91 7.89
CA GLN A 61 4.68 0.42 7.55
C GLN A 61 4.65 0.67 6.05
N ASN A 62 5.29 -0.20 5.26
CA ASN A 62 5.37 -0.06 3.81
C ASN A 62 4.06 -0.50 3.16
N ILE A 63 3.67 0.22 2.10
CA ILE A 63 2.44 -0.01 1.32
C ILE A 63 2.73 -0.65 -0.04
N ASN A 64 3.90 -1.25 -0.24
CA ASN A 64 4.45 -1.61 -1.56
C ASN A 64 4.44 -3.12 -1.88
N GLU A 65 3.90 -3.96 -1.01
CA GLU A 65 3.80 -5.42 -1.16
C GLU A 65 5.13 -6.18 -1.37
N LEU A 66 6.30 -5.55 -1.20
CA LEU A 66 7.60 -6.19 -1.46
C LEU A 66 7.90 -7.38 -0.52
N HIS A 67 7.28 -7.43 0.65
CA HIS A 67 7.34 -8.60 1.53
C HIS A 67 6.57 -9.80 0.94
N TYR A 68 5.38 -9.60 0.38
CA TYR A 68 4.66 -10.66 -0.33
C TYR A 68 5.40 -11.11 -1.59
N CYS A 69 5.98 -10.16 -2.35
CA CYS A 69 6.84 -10.48 -3.48
C CYS A 69 8.05 -11.35 -3.05
N ALA A 70 8.60 -11.12 -1.86
CA ALA A 70 9.67 -11.92 -1.28
C ALA A 70 9.22 -13.29 -0.76
N ARG A 71 7.91 -13.57 -0.79
CA ARG A 71 7.24 -14.76 -0.27
C ARG A 71 7.13 -14.83 1.25
N SER A 72 7.16 -13.68 1.94
CA SER A 72 6.67 -13.64 3.32
C SER A 72 5.16 -13.90 3.34
N THR A 73 4.70 -14.72 4.28
CA THR A 73 3.30 -15.16 4.36
C THR A 73 2.56 -14.56 5.56
N ASN A 74 3.28 -14.29 6.64
CA ASN A 74 2.73 -13.75 7.88
C ASN A 74 3.06 -12.25 8.00
N VAL A 75 2.36 -11.43 7.23
CA VAL A 75 2.59 -9.98 7.10
C VAL A 75 1.38 -9.18 7.61
N LEU A 76 1.63 -8.16 8.43
CA LEU A 76 0.67 -7.15 8.88
C LEU A 76 1.04 -5.79 8.26
N GLU A 77 0.25 -5.34 7.28
CA GLU A 77 0.40 -4.05 6.60
C GLU A 77 -0.35 -2.95 7.36
N ILE A 78 0.33 -2.27 8.29
CA ILE A 78 -0.36 -1.34 9.21
C ILE A 78 -0.83 -0.05 8.53
N HIS A 79 -0.29 0.28 7.35
CA HIS A 79 -0.67 1.46 6.56
C HIS A 79 -1.45 1.13 5.30
N GLY A 80 -1.92 -0.12 5.14
CA GLY A 80 -2.63 -0.60 3.95
C GLY A 80 -1.70 -0.93 2.78
N SER A 81 -2.22 -0.92 1.55
CA SER A 81 -1.49 -1.30 0.34
C SER A 81 -1.80 -0.38 -0.85
N LEU A 82 -0.76 -0.04 -1.62
CA LEU A 82 -0.89 0.65 -2.91
C LEU A 82 -1.75 -0.13 -3.90
N PHE A 83 -1.83 -1.46 -3.75
CA PHE A 83 -2.54 -2.37 -4.65
C PHE A 83 -3.91 -2.79 -4.12
N LYS A 84 -4.42 -2.14 -3.07
CA LYS A 84 -5.80 -2.30 -2.60
C LYS A 84 -6.58 -0.99 -2.77
N THR A 85 -7.89 -1.13 -2.97
CA THR A 85 -8.84 -0.02 -3.07
C THR A 85 -10.02 -0.25 -2.16
N SER A 86 -10.49 0.82 -1.52
CA SER A 86 -11.62 0.81 -0.59
C SER A 86 -12.75 1.67 -1.13
N CYS A 87 -13.95 1.10 -1.21
CA CYS A 87 -15.14 1.81 -1.62
C CYS A 87 -15.66 2.71 -0.51
N MET A 88 -15.76 4.01 -0.78
CA MET A 88 -16.25 4.98 0.20
C MET A 88 -17.77 4.89 0.44
N SER A 89 -18.50 4.10 -0.36
CA SER A 89 -19.95 3.95 -0.23
C SER A 89 -20.36 2.64 0.45
N CYS A 90 -19.74 1.51 0.09
CA CYS A 90 -20.10 0.20 0.64
C CYS A 90 -19.01 -0.44 1.51
N GLY A 91 -17.83 0.18 1.64
CA GLY A 91 -16.72 -0.36 2.43
C GLY A 91 -15.99 -1.54 1.80
N ASN A 92 -16.38 -2.00 0.61
CA ASN A 92 -15.72 -3.12 -0.06
C ASN A 92 -14.24 -2.80 -0.34
N VAL A 93 -13.34 -3.65 0.14
CA VAL A 93 -11.91 -3.62 -0.15
C VAL A 93 -11.60 -4.63 -1.25
N ALA A 94 -10.89 -4.20 -2.29
CA ALA A 94 -10.50 -5.06 -3.41
C ALA A 94 -9.03 -4.86 -3.79
N VAL A 95 -8.34 -5.97 -4.07
CA VAL A 95 -7.00 -5.96 -4.65
C VAL A 95 -7.10 -5.62 -6.14
N SER A 96 -6.21 -4.76 -6.62
CA SER A 96 -6.09 -4.38 -8.01
C SER A 96 -4.65 -3.99 -8.35
N HIS A 97 -4.00 -4.84 -9.14
CA HIS A 97 -2.70 -4.55 -9.79
C HIS A 97 -2.87 -3.98 -11.20
N LYS A 98 -4.09 -3.54 -11.57
CA LYS A 98 -4.37 -2.94 -12.87
C LYS A 98 -3.54 -1.67 -13.06
N SER A 99 -2.90 -1.57 -14.24
CA SER A 99 -2.12 -0.42 -14.71
C SER A 99 -2.59 -0.05 -16.13
N PRO A 100 -3.08 1.18 -16.36
CA PRO A 100 -3.45 2.17 -15.34
C PRO A 100 -4.71 1.71 -14.57
N ILE A 101 -4.87 2.15 -13.30
CA ILE A 101 -6.01 1.74 -12.45
C ILE A 101 -7.37 2.13 -13.06
N CYS A 102 -7.43 3.27 -13.76
CA CYS A 102 -8.48 3.61 -14.70
C CYS A 102 -7.90 4.43 -15.87
N ALA A 103 -8.61 4.45 -17.00
CA ALA A 103 -8.16 5.13 -18.22
C ALA A 103 -7.94 6.64 -18.00
N ALA A 104 -8.72 7.29 -17.14
CA ALA A 104 -8.59 8.72 -16.88
C ALA A 104 -7.26 9.12 -16.20
N LEU A 105 -6.60 8.16 -15.55
CA LEU A 105 -5.33 8.35 -14.85
C LEU A 105 -4.11 7.95 -15.70
N GLU A 106 -4.31 7.52 -16.95
CA GLU A 106 -3.22 7.15 -17.85
C GLU A 106 -2.28 8.34 -18.11
N GLY A 107 -0.99 8.16 -17.88
CA GLY A 107 0.03 9.20 -18.05
C GLY A 107 -0.11 10.40 -17.09
N LYS A 108 -0.90 10.28 -16.01
CA LYS A 108 -1.09 11.32 -15.00
C LYS A 108 -0.26 11.05 -13.74
N GLY A 109 -0.12 12.08 -12.90
CA GLY A 109 0.53 11.98 -11.59
C GLY A 109 2.03 12.24 -11.60
N ALA A 110 2.57 12.85 -12.65
CA ALA A 110 3.99 13.11 -12.79
C ALA A 110 4.53 13.96 -11.60
N PRO A 111 5.69 13.60 -11.02
CA PRO A 111 6.12 14.10 -9.71
C PRO A 111 6.76 15.50 -9.78
N GLU A 112 6.89 16.07 -10.97
CA GLU A 112 7.52 17.37 -11.17
C GLU A 112 6.66 18.49 -10.56
N PRO A 113 7.29 19.44 -9.84
CA PRO A 113 6.57 20.48 -9.11
C PRO A 113 5.75 21.44 -9.99
N ASN A 114 5.99 21.43 -11.31
CA ASN A 114 5.28 22.26 -12.29
C ASN A 114 4.26 21.48 -13.12
N THR A 115 4.00 20.21 -12.76
CA THR A 115 2.95 19.42 -13.40
C THR A 115 1.60 19.94 -12.94
N SER A 116 0.77 20.40 -13.87
CA SER A 116 -0.59 20.84 -13.54
C SER A 116 -1.42 19.65 -13.06
N ASP A 117 -2.31 19.90 -12.09
CA ASP A 117 -3.26 18.90 -11.64
C ASP A 117 -3.98 18.25 -12.83
N ALA A 118 -4.21 16.94 -12.75
CA ALA A 118 -4.77 16.17 -13.86
C ALA A 118 -6.19 16.60 -14.26
N GLN A 119 -6.85 17.46 -13.45
CA GLN A 119 -8.20 18.00 -13.65
C GLN A 119 -9.21 16.90 -14.08
N ILE A 120 -9.15 15.76 -13.40
CA ILE A 120 -10.04 14.62 -13.67
C ILE A 120 -11.34 14.84 -12.89
N THR A 121 -12.48 14.74 -13.57
CA THR A 121 -13.77 14.82 -12.87
C THR A 121 -14.02 13.56 -12.06
N PRO A 122 -14.64 13.64 -10.86
CA PRO A 122 -14.85 12.50 -9.97
C PRO A 122 -15.56 11.29 -10.61
N HIS A 123 -16.38 11.53 -11.65
CA HIS A 123 -17.07 10.46 -12.37
C HIS A 123 -16.16 9.56 -13.20
N HIS A 124 -14.98 10.03 -13.61
CA HIS A 124 -14.02 9.26 -14.40
C HIS A 124 -12.99 8.51 -13.54
N LEU A 125 -13.05 8.64 -12.22
CA LEU A 125 -12.15 7.95 -11.30
C LEU A 125 -12.67 6.54 -10.99
N PRO A 126 -11.79 5.66 -10.45
CA PRO A 126 -12.14 4.26 -10.22
C PRO A 126 -13.43 4.12 -9.39
N ARG A 127 -14.33 3.24 -9.84
CA ARG A 127 -15.64 3.00 -9.23
C ARG A 127 -15.75 1.57 -8.74
N CYS A 128 -16.54 1.39 -7.68
CA CYS A 128 -16.80 0.09 -7.11
C CYS A 128 -17.66 -0.77 -8.05
N GLU A 129 -17.17 -1.96 -8.37
CA GLU A 129 -17.85 -2.95 -9.22
C GLU A 129 -18.72 -3.91 -8.40
N GLN A 130 -18.69 -3.82 -7.06
CA GLN A 130 -19.41 -4.73 -6.18
C GLN A 130 -20.92 -4.45 -6.17
N GLY A 131 -21.72 -5.45 -6.55
CA GLY A 131 -23.16 -5.50 -6.29
C GLY A 131 -23.97 -4.29 -6.79
N GLY A 132 -23.53 -3.62 -7.86
CA GLY A 132 -24.19 -2.41 -8.38
C GLY A 132 -23.92 -1.12 -7.59
N CYS A 133 -22.94 -1.10 -6.68
CA CYS A 133 -22.66 0.05 -5.82
C CYS A 133 -22.23 1.31 -6.60
N SER A 134 -21.26 1.20 -7.52
CA SER A 134 -20.70 2.33 -8.29
C SER A 134 -20.11 3.51 -7.48
N GLY A 135 -19.92 3.33 -6.16
CA GLY A 135 -19.32 4.32 -5.28
C GLY A 135 -17.87 4.65 -5.65
N PRO A 136 -17.36 5.85 -5.30
CA PRO A 136 -15.98 6.21 -5.54
C PRO A 136 -15.03 5.30 -4.76
N LEU A 137 -14.00 4.80 -5.43
CA LEU A 137 -12.91 4.09 -4.80
C LEU A 137 -11.81 5.07 -4.42
N ARG A 138 -11.19 4.83 -3.27
CA ARG A 138 -9.93 5.43 -2.87
C ARG A 138 -8.86 4.35 -2.70
N PRO A 139 -7.57 4.69 -2.74
CA PRO A 139 -6.53 3.76 -2.33
C PRO A 139 -6.76 3.33 -0.88
N ASP A 140 -6.59 2.04 -0.62
CA ASP A 140 -6.69 1.46 0.71
C ASP A 140 -5.37 1.62 1.46
N VAL A 141 -5.06 2.89 1.74
CA VAL A 141 -3.88 3.30 2.50
C VAL A 141 -4.33 4.24 3.61
N VAL A 142 -3.60 4.25 4.72
CA VAL A 142 -3.84 5.18 5.83
C VAL A 142 -3.13 6.49 5.53
N TRP A 143 -3.88 7.58 5.44
CA TRP A 143 -3.33 8.91 5.19
C TRP A 143 -2.93 9.60 6.48
N PHE A 144 -2.09 10.64 6.36
CA PHE A 144 -1.76 11.48 7.50
C PHE A 144 -3.02 12.09 8.12
N GLY A 145 -3.23 11.83 9.41
CA GLY A 145 -4.40 12.28 10.15
C GLY A 145 -5.56 11.26 10.17
N GLU A 146 -5.49 10.18 9.41
CA GLU A 146 -6.40 9.03 9.55
C GLU A 146 -5.91 8.10 10.67
N THR A 147 -6.86 7.40 11.30
CA THR A 147 -6.56 6.38 12.29
C THR A 147 -6.18 5.07 11.61
N LEU A 148 -5.26 4.33 12.23
CA LEU A 148 -4.97 2.95 11.83
C LEU A 148 -6.19 2.06 12.09
N ASP A 149 -6.31 0.99 11.32
CA ASP A 149 -7.34 -0.03 11.51
C ASP A 149 -7.19 -0.70 12.90
N SER A 150 -8.26 -0.68 13.70
CA SER A 150 -8.24 -1.19 15.07
C SER A 150 -8.07 -2.71 15.13
N ASP A 151 -8.56 -3.45 14.15
CA ASP A 151 -8.43 -4.90 14.11
C ASP A 151 -6.99 -5.29 13.76
N ILE A 152 -6.34 -4.52 12.86
CA ILE A 152 -4.91 -4.68 12.59
C ILE A 152 -4.09 -4.33 13.84
N LEU A 153 -4.41 -3.23 14.53
CA LEU A 153 -3.70 -2.84 15.76
C LEU A 153 -3.84 -3.90 16.85
N THR A 154 -5.03 -4.44 17.04
CA THR A 154 -5.27 -5.54 17.99
C THR A 154 -4.38 -6.74 17.68
N ARG A 155 -4.29 -7.14 16.40
CA ARG A 155 -3.40 -8.23 15.97
C ARG A 155 -1.92 -7.89 16.15
N VAL A 156 -1.53 -6.64 15.95
CA VAL A 156 -0.16 -6.18 16.21
C VAL A 156 0.16 -6.30 17.70
N GLU A 157 -0.72 -5.85 18.58
CA GLU A 157 -0.58 -5.97 20.04
C GLU A 157 -0.45 -7.43 20.46
N GLU A 158 -1.30 -8.33 19.95
CA GLU A 158 -1.22 -9.77 20.21
C GLU A 158 0.13 -10.38 19.78
N GLU A 159 0.71 -9.94 18.67
CA GLU A 159 2.01 -10.40 18.21
C GLU A 159 3.15 -9.84 19.06
N LEU A 160 3.05 -8.59 19.49
CA LEU A 160 4.03 -7.95 20.37
C LEU A 160 4.03 -8.59 21.76
N ASP A 161 2.86 -8.89 22.33
CA ASP A 161 2.73 -9.54 23.64
C ASP A 161 3.32 -10.95 23.68
N ARG A 162 3.29 -11.65 22.54
CA ARG A 162 3.83 -13.01 22.39
C ARG A 162 5.29 -13.03 21.95
N CYS A 163 5.84 -11.88 21.58
CA CYS A 163 7.17 -11.76 21.00
C CYS A 163 8.27 -11.96 22.04
N ASP A 164 9.21 -12.87 21.76
CA ASP A 164 10.44 -13.06 22.54
C ASP A 164 11.66 -12.33 21.94
N LEU A 165 11.56 -11.89 20.67
CA LEU A 165 12.58 -11.13 19.96
C LEU A 165 11.96 -10.20 18.90
N CYS A 166 12.12 -8.89 19.10
CA CYS A 166 11.68 -7.86 18.14
C CYS A 166 12.87 -7.29 17.35
N LEU A 167 12.75 -7.24 16.03
CA LEU A 167 13.74 -6.62 15.14
C LEU A 167 13.11 -5.41 14.45
N VAL A 168 13.67 -4.22 14.68
CA VAL A 168 13.27 -2.99 13.99
C VAL A 168 14.22 -2.74 12.83
N VAL A 169 13.76 -3.03 11.61
CA VAL A 169 14.59 -2.98 10.40
C VAL A 169 14.21 -1.76 9.55
N PRO A 170 15.08 -0.75 9.43
CA PRO A 170 14.87 0.29 8.44
C PRO A 170 15.15 -0.28 7.05
N LEU A 171 14.13 -0.38 6.21
CA LEU A 171 14.30 -0.75 4.81
C LEU A 171 14.52 0.51 3.98
N PRO A 172 15.69 0.67 3.32
CA PRO A 172 15.90 1.81 2.44
C PRO A 172 14.93 1.77 1.27
N ARG A 173 14.66 2.93 0.67
CA ARG A 173 13.76 3.04 -0.50
C ARG A 173 14.13 2.00 -1.57
N PRO A 174 13.14 1.39 -2.24
CA PRO A 174 13.40 0.37 -3.24
C PRO A 174 14.12 0.96 -4.46
N LEU A 175 15.44 0.73 -4.52
CA LEU A 175 16.31 1.10 -5.64
C LEU A 175 16.49 -0.03 -6.67
N TRP A 176 15.87 -1.20 -6.44
CA TRP A 176 16.10 -2.40 -7.25
C TRP A 176 15.06 -2.51 -8.37
N ASP A 177 15.54 -2.38 -9.61
CA ASP A 177 14.76 -2.55 -10.83
C ASP A 177 14.90 -3.99 -11.36
N HIS A 178 13.81 -4.59 -11.83
CA HIS A 178 13.86 -5.88 -12.53
C HIS A 178 12.75 -5.96 -13.60
N PRO A 179 12.96 -6.67 -14.73
CA PRO A 179 12.00 -6.75 -15.83
C PRO A 179 10.71 -7.56 -15.57
N ALA A 180 10.51 -8.17 -14.38
CA ALA A 180 9.36 -9.03 -14.12
C ALA A 180 8.49 -8.46 -12.98
N PRO A 181 7.17 -8.30 -13.18
CA PRO A 181 6.28 -7.80 -12.13
C PRO A 181 6.19 -8.78 -10.96
N CYS A 182 6.02 -8.25 -9.75
CA CYS A 182 5.64 -9.05 -8.59
C CYS A 182 4.33 -9.80 -8.87
N THR A 183 4.38 -11.12 -8.98
CA THR A 183 3.21 -11.98 -9.16
C THR A 183 2.83 -12.77 -7.90
N GLY A 184 3.39 -12.40 -6.75
CA GLY A 184 3.03 -12.99 -5.45
C GLY A 184 1.71 -12.43 -4.97
N THR A 185 0.60 -13.06 -5.32
CA THR A 185 -0.67 -12.84 -4.63
C THR A 185 -0.59 -13.42 -3.20
N PRO A 186 -1.23 -12.77 -2.21
CA PRO A 186 -1.45 -13.37 -0.89
C PRO A 186 -2.25 -14.68 -0.97
#